data_AF-A0A7S2T1L1-F1
#
_entry.id   AF-A0A7S2T1L1-F1
#
_cell.length_a   1.000
_cell.length_b   1.000
_cell.length_c   1.000
_cell.angle_alpha   90.00
_cell.angle_beta   90.00
_cell.angle_gamma   90.00
#
_symmetry.space_group_name_H-M   'P 1'
#
loop_
_entity.id
_entity.type
_entity.pdbx_description
1 polymer ?
#
loop_
_entity_poly.entity_id
_entity_poly.type
_entity_poly.pdbx_seq_one_letter_code
_entity_poly.pdbx_strand_id
1 'polypeptide(L)'
;GVVGGEEVLSMASSEEKVYIGHPSGARACIELHGAHLTSWKTANGQEQVFVSKQAVFKPPKAIRGGVPICFPQFSDFGNLKTSHGFARNTRWKLFEREGDTVVLKLNSSDDDFLDKYGCEDSFTISVRYTITN
;
A
#
# COMPACT_ATOMS: atom_id res chain seq x y z
N GLY A 1 39.00 -24.82 -10.70
CA GLY A 1 37.72 -25.23 -10.11
C GLY A 1 36.94 -23.98 -9.80
N VAL A 2 35.81 -23.78 -10.49
CA VAL A 2 34.88 -22.68 -10.27
C VAL A 2 33.81 -23.17 -9.29
N VAL A 3 33.71 -22.55 -8.11
CA VAL A 3 32.46 -22.55 -7.31
C VAL A 3 32.46 -21.36 -6.36
N GLY A 4 31.31 -20.68 -6.28
CA GLY A 4 30.97 -19.67 -5.26
C GLY A 4 31.08 -18.25 -5.82
N GLY A 5 30.14 -17.76 -6.63
CA GLY A 5 28.71 -17.71 -6.32
C GLY A 5 28.43 -16.29 -5.84
N GLU A 6 28.07 -15.44 -6.80
CA GLU A 6 27.93 -13.99 -6.68
C GLU A 6 27.01 -13.58 -5.51
N GLU A 7 27.47 -12.59 -4.75
CA GLU A 7 26.63 -11.75 -3.90
C GLU A 7 25.49 -11.16 -4.75
N VAL A 8 24.30 -11.73 -4.66
CA VAL A 8 23.09 -10.96 -4.98
C VAL A 8 22.72 -10.21 -3.71
N LEU A 9 23.42 -9.10 -3.46
CA LEU A 9 22.88 -8.03 -2.63
C LEU A 9 21.52 -7.66 -3.24
N SER A 10 20.44 -8.09 -2.61
CA SER A 10 19.10 -7.65 -2.97
C SER A 10 19.05 -6.15 -2.76
N MET A 11 19.23 -5.39 -3.84
CA MET A 11 18.89 -3.98 -3.87
C MET A 11 17.38 -3.91 -3.63
N ALA A 12 16.99 -3.69 -2.38
CA ALA A 12 15.63 -3.28 -2.05
C ALA A 12 15.33 -2.06 -2.93
N SER A 13 14.42 -2.19 -3.90
CA SER A 13 14.05 -1.05 -4.72
C SER A 13 13.46 0.00 -3.79
N SER A 14 13.95 1.23 -3.91
CA SER A 14 13.50 2.42 -3.18
C SER A 14 12.13 2.91 -3.65
N GLU A 15 11.33 2.02 -4.25
CA GLU A 15 10.02 2.39 -4.78
C GLU A 15 9.03 2.46 -3.63
N GLU A 16 8.55 3.67 -3.36
CA GLU A 16 7.50 3.94 -2.37
C GLU A 16 6.09 3.86 -2.98
N LYS A 17 6.00 3.56 -4.29
CA LYS A 17 4.77 3.59 -5.08
C LYS A 17 4.74 2.50 -6.13
N VAL A 18 3.54 2.09 -6.50
CA VAL A 18 3.24 1.14 -7.56
C VAL A 18 2.32 1.83 -8.56
N TYR A 19 2.72 1.85 -9.84
CA TYR A 19 1.90 2.35 -10.94
C TYR A 19 1.23 1.19 -11.67
N ILE A 20 -0.04 1.32 -12.04
CA ILE A 20 -0.75 0.34 -12.87
C ILE A 20 -1.23 1.04 -14.13
N GLY A 21 -1.17 0.36 -15.28
CA GLY A 21 -1.69 0.87 -16.54
C GLY A 21 -2.55 -0.17 -17.23
N HIS A 22 -3.54 0.30 -17.97
CA HIS A 22 -4.40 -0.50 -18.85
C HIS A 22 -4.10 -0.14 -20.32
N PRO A 23 -4.22 -1.07 -21.30
CA PRO A 23 -4.03 -0.77 -22.72
C PRO A 23 -4.90 0.36 -23.28
N SER A 24 -6.05 0.65 -22.66
CA SER A 24 -6.89 1.81 -23.04
C SER A 24 -6.27 3.17 -22.71
N GLY A 25 -5.18 3.20 -21.94
CA GLY A 25 -4.53 4.42 -21.46
C GLY A 25 -4.93 4.84 -20.04
N ALA A 26 -5.87 4.13 -19.41
CA ALA A 26 -6.18 4.33 -18.01
C ALA A 26 -4.96 3.96 -17.13
N ARG A 27 -4.75 4.71 -16.04
CA ARG A 27 -3.62 4.49 -15.12
C ARG A 27 -3.97 4.78 -13.66
N ALA A 28 -3.31 4.09 -12.74
CA ALA A 28 -3.45 4.27 -11.30
C ALA A 28 -2.08 4.37 -10.61
N CYS A 29 -2.05 5.02 -9.44
CA CYS A 29 -0.89 5.11 -8.56
C CYS A 29 -1.30 4.70 -7.14
N ILE A 30 -0.59 3.73 -6.58
CA ILE A 30 -0.79 3.19 -5.24
C ILE A 30 0.48 3.45 -4.45
N GLU A 31 0.37 4.13 -3.31
CA GLU A 31 1.49 4.26 -2.37
C GLU A 31 1.65 2.96 -1.59
N LEU A 32 2.89 2.49 -1.40
CA LEU A 32 3.15 1.38 -0.50
C LEU A 32 2.81 1.74 0.95
N HIS A 33 2.93 3.02 1.32
CA HIS A 33 2.37 3.55 2.57
C HIS A 33 0.85 3.42 2.55
N GLY A 34 0.32 2.50 3.36
CA GLY A 34 -1.10 2.24 3.49
C GLY A 34 -1.73 1.43 2.36
N ALA A 35 -0.94 0.90 1.40
CA ALA A 35 -1.45 0.38 0.13
C ALA A 35 -2.50 1.32 -0.47
N HIS A 36 -2.19 2.61 -0.51
CA HIS A 36 -3.17 3.69 -0.62
C HIS A 36 -3.29 4.18 -2.07
N LEU A 37 -4.47 4.05 -2.70
CA LEU A 37 -4.70 4.59 -4.04
C LEU A 37 -4.70 6.12 -4.01
N THR A 38 -3.75 6.76 -4.69
CA THR A 38 -3.56 8.23 -4.68
C THR A 38 -3.76 8.90 -6.04
N SER A 39 -3.89 8.13 -7.11
CA SER A 39 -4.34 8.64 -8.41
C SER A 39 -5.00 7.52 -9.20
N TRP A 40 -6.08 7.85 -9.90
CA TRP A 40 -6.70 7.01 -10.92
C TRP A 40 -7.21 7.90 -12.05
N LYS A 41 -6.58 7.76 -13.21
CA LYS A 41 -6.94 8.48 -14.42
C LYS A 41 -7.56 7.52 -15.42
N THR A 42 -8.72 7.90 -15.93
CA THR A 42 -9.39 7.25 -17.07
C THR A 42 -8.58 7.43 -18.36
N ALA A 43 -8.95 6.71 -19.43
CA ALA A 43 -8.29 6.78 -20.73
C ALA A 43 -8.23 8.22 -21.32
N ASN A 44 -9.24 9.05 -21.02
CA ASN A 44 -9.27 10.46 -21.42
C ASN A 44 -8.44 11.39 -20.50
N GLY A 45 -7.70 10.84 -19.53
CA GLY A 45 -6.83 11.57 -18.62
C GLY A 45 -7.51 12.23 -17.41
N GLN A 46 -8.83 12.07 -17.22
CA GLN A 46 -9.56 12.64 -16.09
C GLN A 46 -9.25 11.92 -14.78
N GLU A 47 -8.85 12.68 -13.76
CA GLU A 47 -8.59 12.19 -12.41
C GLU A 47 -9.91 11.88 -11.68
N GLN A 48 -9.99 10.69 -11.09
CA GLN A 48 -11.20 10.17 -10.43
C GLN A 48 -11.12 10.25 -8.91
N VAL A 49 -9.92 10.38 -8.34
CA VAL A 49 -9.74 10.45 -6.88
C VAL A 49 -9.17 11.79 -6.45
N PHE A 50 -9.79 12.38 -5.42
CA PHE A 50 -9.27 13.59 -4.81
C PHE A 50 -8.15 13.25 -3.82
N VAL A 51 -6.97 13.83 -4.01
CA VAL A 51 -5.91 13.86 -3.00
C VAL A 51 -5.62 15.31 -2.62
N SER A 52 -5.51 15.56 -1.32
CA SER A 52 -5.26 16.91 -0.83
C SER A 52 -3.87 17.41 -1.20
N LYS A 53 -3.75 18.68 -1.58
CA LYS A 53 -2.45 19.33 -1.86
C LYS A 53 -1.49 19.38 -0.66
N GLN A 54 -2.01 19.19 0.56
CA GLN A 54 -1.19 19.14 1.79
C GLN A 54 -1.10 17.71 2.35
N ALA A 55 -1.39 16.69 1.53
CA ALA A 55 -1.24 15.31 1.93
C ALA A 55 0.23 14.99 2.26
N VAL A 56 0.44 14.24 3.34
CA VAL A 56 1.75 13.71 3.73
C VAL A 56 1.77 12.23 3.35
N PHE A 57 2.77 11.83 2.57
CA PHE A 57 2.90 10.49 1.99
C PHE A 57 3.86 9.60 2.79
N LYS A 58 3.98 9.85 4.10
CA LYS A 58 4.94 9.16 4.97
C LYS A 58 4.31 8.89 6.35
N PRO A 59 4.73 7.80 7.03
CA PRO A 59 4.38 7.56 8.42
C PRO A 59 4.76 8.74 9.33
N PRO A 60 4.08 8.93 10.49
CA PRO A 60 2.99 8.10 11.01
C PRO A 60 1.60 8.56 10.53
N LYS A 61 1.51 9.51 9.60
CA LYS A 61 0.23 10.12 9.20
C LYS A 61 -0.40 9.38 8.03
N ALA A 62 -1.72 9.18 8.10
CA ALA A 62 -2.50 8.69 6.98
C ALA A 62 -2.55 9.74 5.86
N ILE A 63 -2.55 9.28 4.61
CA ILE A 63 -2.67 10.17 3.44
C ILE A 63 -4.08 10.77 3.41
N ARG A 64 -4.16 12.09 3.17
CA ARG A 64 -5.43 12.82 3.12
C ARG A 64 -6.02 12.84 1.71
N GLY A 65 -7.09 12.07 1.51
CA GLY A 65 -7.73 11.84 0.22
C GLY A 65 -7.40 10.44 -0.33
N GLY A 66 -7.70 10.18 -1.60
CA GLY A 66 -7.52 8.85 -2.20
C GLY A 66 -8.45 7.81 -1.58
N VAL A 67 -7.98 6.57 -1.50
CA VAL A 67 -8.73 5.45 -0.90
C VAL A 67 -7.97 4.89 0.32
N PRO A 68 -8.28 5.36 1.54
CA PRO A 68 -7.67 4.83 2.76
C PRO A 68 -8.26 3.48 3.19
N ILE A 69 -7.41 2.59 3.67
CA ILE A 69 -7.83 1.31 4.25
C ILE A 69 -8.00 1.44 5.76
N CYS A 70 -9.24 1.32 6.24
CA CYS A 70 -9.56 1.31 7.67
C CYS A 70 -9.62 -0.14 8.16
N PHE A 71 -8.56 -0.60 8.84
CA PHE A 71 -8.47 -1.97 9.35
C PHE A 71 -7.46 -2.07 10.49
N PRO A 72 -7.71 -2.87 11.54
CA PRO A 72 -8.88 -3.75 11.76
C PRO A 72 -10.11 -3.06 12.36
N GLN A 73 -10.04 -1.77 12.67
CA GLN A 73 -11.16 -1.02 13.23
C GLN A 73 -11.58 0.16 12.36
N PHE A 74 -12.84 0.58 12.50
CA PHE A 74 -13.37 1.81 11.90
C PHE A 74 -13.64 2.83 13.00
N SER A 75 -13.26 4.09 12.80
CA SER A 75 -13.26 5.09 13.87
C SER A 75 -12.47 4.57 15.08
N ASP A 76 -12.97 4.84 16.27
CA ASP A 76 -12.62 4.34 17.59
C ASP A 76 -13.45 3.12 18.01
N PHE A 77 -14.16 2.45 17.07
CA PHE A 77 -14.90 1.22 17.35
C PHE A 77 -13.95 0.00 17.36
N GLY A 78 -13.13 -0.10 18.41
CA GLY A 78 -12.22 -1.23 18.64
C GLY A 78 -11.25 -0.96 19.78
N ASN A 79 -10.38 -1.94 20.06
CA ASN A 79 -9.45 -1.86 21.18
C ASN A 79 -8.12 -1.16 20.84
N LEU A 80 -7.89 -0.81 19.57
CA LEU A 80 -6.64 -0.17 19.17
C LEU A 80 -6.67 1.32 19.50
N LYS A 81 -5.52 1.84 19.95
CA LYS A 81 -5.32 3.26 20.29
C LYS A 81 -5.49 4.20 19.09
N THR A 82 -5.30 3.69 17.87
CA THR A 82 -5.30 4.49 16.63
C THR A 82 -6.63 4.39 15.92
N SER A 83 -7.30 5.52 15.73
CA SER A 83 -8.54 5.59 14.96
C SER A 83 -8.34 5.06 13.53
N HIS A 84 -9.30 4.24 13.09
CA HIS A 84 -9.30 3.49 11.82
C HIS A 84 -8.20 2.42 11.69
N GLY A 85 -7.62 1.98 12.80
CA GLY A 85 -6.61 0.94 12.85
C GLY A 85 -5.26 1.38 12.27
N PHE A 86 -4.48 0.39 11.84
CA PHE A 86 -3.08 0.58 11.46
C PHE A 86 -2.82 0.46 9.96
N ALA A 87 -3.71 -0.19 9.20
CA ALA A 87 -3.48 -0.55 7.80
C ALA A 87 -3.00 0.64 6.94
N ARG A 88 -3.68 1.79 7.02
CA ARG A 88 -3.36 3.03 6.28
C ARG A 88 -2.10 3.78 6.73
N ASN A 89 -1.47 3.35 7.83
CA ASN A 89 -0.29 4.00 8.43
C ASN A 89 0.97 3.14 8.36
N THR A 90 0.86 1.90 7.87
CA THR A 90 1.99 0.98 7.74
C THR A 90 2.42 0.84 6.29
N ARG A 91 3.69 0.52 6.05
CA ARG A 91 4.19 0.21 4.70
C ARG A 91 3.81 -1.22 4.30
N TRP A 92 3.23 -1.36 3.13
CA TRP A 92 2.88 -2.64 2.50
C TRP A 92 3.97 -3.06 1.52
N LYS A 93 3.97 -4.35 1.17
CA LYS A 93 4.89 -4.92 0.18
C LYS A 93 4.11 -5.27 -1.08
N LEU A 94 4.63 -4.89 -2.24
CA LEU A 94 4.17 -5.43 -3.52
C LEU A 94 4.45 -6.95 -3.50
N PHE A 95 3.41 -7.75 -3.63
CA PHE A 95 3.49 -9.20 -3.61
C PHE A 95 3.44 -9.78 -5.02
N GLU A 96 2.56 -9.25 -5.86
CA GLU A 96 2.31 -9.78 -7.20
C GLU A 96 1.94 -8.65 -8.16
N ARG A 97 2.33 -8.80 -9.43
CA ARG A 97 1.90 -7.97 -10.55
C ARG A 97 1.63 -8.86 -11.75
N GLU A 98 0.44 -8.72 -12.33
CA GLU A 98 0.02 -9.40 -13.55
C GLU A 98 -0.80 -8.41 -14.39
N GLY A 99 -0.27 -8.03 -15.56
CA GLY A 99 -0.95 -7.09 -16.46
C GLY A 99 -1.36 -5.78 -15.78
N ASP A 100 -2.67 -5.55 -15.74
CA ASP A 100 -3.35 -4.38 -15.16
C ASP A 100 -3.74 -4.58 -13.68
N THR A 101 -3.15 -5.58 -13.02
CA THR A 101 -3.45 -5.99 -11.65
C THR A 101 -2.19 -6.05 -10.80
N VAL A 102 -2.29 -5.58 -9.55
CA VAL A 102 -1.26 -5.76 -8.52
C VAL A 102 -1.88 -6.20 -7.20
N VAL A 103 -1.14 -6.98 -6.43
CA VAL A 103 -1.51 -7.38 -5.07
C VAL A 103 -0.45 -6.84 -4.10
N LEU A 104 -0.90 -6.13 -3.07
CA LEU A 104 -0.07 -5.70 -1.95
C LEU A 104 -0.41 -6.51 -0.71
N LYS A 105 0.59 -6.78 0.12
CA LYS A 105 0.41 -7.48 1.39
C LYS A 105 0.99 -6.72 2.57
N LEU A 106 0.34 -6.91 3.72
CA LEU A 106 0.81 -6.51 5.04
C LEU A 106 0.83 -7.74 5.93
N ASN A 107 1.98 -8.07 6.51
CA ASN A 107 2.10 -9.17 7.46
C ASN A 107 2.41 -8.63 8.85
N SER A 108 1.88 -9.27 9.89
CA SER A 108 2.15 -8.92 11.28
C SER A 108 3.63 -9.00 11.67
N SER A 109 4.46 -9.69 10.87
CA SER A 109 5.91 -9.78 11.06
C SER A 109 6.72 -8.67 10.36
N ASP A 110 6.08 -7.82 9.57
CA ASP A 110 6.76 -6.78 8.79
C ASP A 110 7.03 -5.50 9.59
N ASP A 111 6.40 -5.36 10.77
CA ASP A 111 6.50 -4.20 11.65
C ASP A 111 6.24 -4.63 13.11
N ASP A 112 6.58 -3.79 14.08
CA ASP A 112 6.36 -4.02 15.51
C ASP A 112 4.89 -3.70 15.88
N PHE A 113 3.94 -4.46 15.33
CA PHE A 113 2.50 -4.17 15.49
C PHE A 113 2.01 -4.24 16.94
N LEU A 114 2.63 -5.10 17.75
CA LEU A 114 2.36 -5.18 19.17
C LEU A 114 2.73 -3.86 19.86
N ASP A 115 3.97 -3.41 19.69
CA ASP A 115 4.47 -2.21 20.35
C ASP A 115 3.78 -0.94 19.83
N LYS A 116 3.56 -0.85 18.51
CA LYS A 116 3.00 0.34 17.86
C LYS A 116 1.48 0.46 18.02
N TYR A 117 0.77 -0.66 17.97
CA TYR A 117 -0.70 -0.65 17.85
C TYR A 117 -1.41 -1.47 18.92
N GLY A 118 -0.70 -2.30 19.69
CA GLY A 118 -1.29 -3.22 20.67
C GLY A 118 -1.96 -4.43 20.01
N CYS A 119 -1.52 -4.82 18.81
CA CYS A 119 -2.04 -5.99 18.11
C CYS A 119 -1.14 -7.20 18.38
N GLU A 120 -1.66 -8.17 19.13
CA GLU A 120 -0.96 -9.42 19.49
C GLU A 120 -1.16 -10.52 18.44
N ASP A 121 -2.20 -10.40 17.62
CA ASP A 121 -2.56 -11.42 16.64
C ASP A 121 -1.56 -11.49 15.48
N SER A 122 -1.28 -12.70 15.03
CA SER A 122 -0.62 -12.91 13.75
C SER A 122 -1.61 -12.76 12.60
N PHE A 123 -1.19 -12.09 11.53
CA PHE A 123 -2.07 -11.86 10.37
C PHE A 123 -1.28 -11.66 9.06
N THR A 124 -1.98 -11.91 7.96
CA THR A 124 -1.64 -11.42 6.63
C THR A 124 -2.88 -10.75 6.04
N ILE A 125 -2.74 -9.51 5.61
CA ILE A 125 -3.77 -8.78 4.87
C ILE A 125 -3.29 -8.61 3.44
N SER A 126 -4.17 -8.81 2.47
CA SER A 126 -3.87 -8.58 1.05
C SER A 126 -4.91 -7.68 0.41
N VAL A 127 -4.45 -6.77 -0.44
CA VAL A 127 -5.30 -5.87 -1.23
C VAL A 127 -4.93 -6.03 -2.69
N ARG A 128 -5.95 -6.25 -3.53
CA ARG A 128 -5.80 -6.32 -4.98
C ARG A 128 -6.31 -5.03 -5.59
N TYR A 129 -5.49 -4.43 -6.45
CA TYR A 129 -5.90 -3.34 -7.32
C TYR A 129 -5.88 -3.85 -8.76
N THR A 130 -7.00 -3.67 -9.47
CA THR A 130 -7.13 -3.93 -10.90
C THR A 130 -7.68 -2.67 -11.55
N ILE A 131 -7.09 -2.24 -12.65
CA ILE A 131 -7.61 -1.11 -13.44
C ILE A 131 -8.29 -1.62 -14.69
N THR A 132 -9.58 -1.32 -14.82
CA THR A 132 -10.40 -1.68 -15.98
C THR A 132 -10.73 -0.43 -16.81
N ASN A 133 -11.22 -0.65 -18.04
CA ASN A 133 -11.78 0.40 -18.87
C ASN A 133 -13.23 0.72 -18.52
#